data_AF-A0A538LLR3-F1
#
_entry.id   AF-A0A538LLR3-F1
#
_cell.length_a   1.000
_cell.length_b   1.000
_cell.length_c   1.000
_cell.angle_alpha   90.00
_cell.angle_beta   90.00
_cell.angle_gamma   90.00
#
_symmetry.space_group_name_H-M   'P 1'
#
loop_
_entity.id
_entity.type
_entity.pdbx_description
1 polymer ?
#
loop_
_entity_poly.entity_id
_entity_poly.type
_entity_poly.pdbx_seq_one_letter_code
_entity_poly.pdbx_strand_id
1 'polypeptide(L)'
;MNAWLIGALALLPGVLACVWVCARSDVIAGLAALELAGTLSTVELIMLAEGIHRQPFIDLALVLAVMSLIGSLAFARLLERL
;
A
#
# COMPACT_ATOMS: atom_id res chain seq x y z
N MET A 1 3.92 -21.46 12.54
CA MET A 1 3.82 -20.28 11.67
C MET A 1 2.34 -19.96 11.49
N ASN A 2 1.89 -18.77 11.88
CA ASN A 2 0.49 -18.38 11.72
C ASN A 2 0.16 -18.15 10.24
N ALA A 3 -1.01 -18.58 9.78
CA ALA A 3 -1.48 -18.38 8.41
C ALA A 3 -1.46 -16.90 7.99
N TRP A 4 -1.73 -16.00 8.94
CA TRP A 4 -1.65 -14.55 8.77
C TRP A 4 -0.25 -14.03 8.42
N LEU A 5 0.79 -14.54 9.07
CA LEU A 5 2.18 -14.17 8.78
C LEU A 5 2.63 -14.68 7.41
N ILE A 6 2.15 -15.86 7.00
CA ILE A 6 2.40 -16.40 5.67
C ILE A 6 1.69 -15.55 4.61
N GLY A 7 0.45 -15.12 4.89
CA GLY A 7 -0.31 -14.20 4.03
C GLY A 7 0.39 -12.86 3.84
N ALA A 8 0.88 -12.25 4.93
CA ALA A 8 1.65 -11.01 4.88
C ALA A 8 2.93 -11.18 4.02
N LEU A 9 3.69 -12.26 4.23
CA LEU A 9 4.88 -12.54 3.44
C LEU A 9 4.58 -12.76 1.95
N ALA A 10 3.44 -13.37 1.63
CA ALA A 10 3.01 -13.61 0.25
C ALA A 10 2.59 -12.33 -0.49
N LEU A 11 2.24 -11.26 0.24
CA LEU A 11 1.88 -9.95 -0.34
C LEU A 11 3.10 -9.11 -0.74
N LEU A 12 4.26 -9.31 -0.10
CA LEU A 12 5.52 -8.60 -0.41
C LEU A 12 5.90 -8.56 -1.90
N PRO A 13 5.87 -9.67 -2.67
CA PRO A 13 6.21 -9.62 -4.09
C PRO A 13 5.24 -8.72 -4.89
N GLY A 14 3.98 -8.62 -4.48
CA GLY A 14 3.00 -7.71 -5.07
C GLY A 14 3.37 -6.25 -4.84
N VAL A 15 3.74 -5.90 -3.60
CA VAL A 15 4.21 -4.55 -3.25
C VAL A 15 5.48 -4.19 -4.04
N LEU A 16 6.46 -5.10 -4.10
CA LEU A 16 7.69 -4.90 -4.87
C LEU A 16 7.43 -4.69 -6.37
N ALA A 17 6.51 -5.46 -6.95
CA ALA A 17 6.10 -5.28 -8.33
C ALA A 17 5.44 -3.91 -8.56
N CYS A 18 4.58 -3.47 -7.65
CA CYS A 18 3.95 -2.14 -7.73
C CYS A 18 5.00 -1.01 -7.63
N VAL A 19 5.96 -1.09 -6.71
CA VAL A 19 7.06 -0.10 -6.61
C VAL A 19 7.91 -0.09 -7.88
N TRP A 20 8.19 -1.27 -8.44
CA TRP A 20 8.94 -1.38 -9.69
C TRP A 20 8.21 -0.73 -10.88
N VAL A 21 6.90 -0.98 -11.01
CA VAL A 21 6.06 -0.34 -12.03
C VAL A 21 6.03 1.16 -11.80
N CYS A 22 5.78 1.61 -10.57
CA CYS A 22 5.77 3.03 -10.21
C CYS A 22 7.05 3.76 -10.62
N ALA A 23 8.21 3.12 -10.52
CA ALA A 23 9.50 3.71 -10.89
C ALA A 23 9.79 3.71 -12.41
N ARG A 24 9.11 2.86 -13.20
CA ARG A 24 9.41 2.65 -14.63
C ARG A 24 8.31 3.06 -15.59
N SER A 25 7.07 3.21 -15.14
CA SER A 25 5.93 3.47 -16.00
C SER A 25 5.65 4.96 -16.19
N ASP A 26 4.82 5.29 -17.18
CA ASP A 26 4.25 6.62 -17.34
C ASP A 26 3.53 7.08 -16.07
N VAL A 27 3.45 8.40 -15.89
CA VAL A 27 2.99 9.03 -14.65
C VAL A 27 1.62 8.54 -14.19
N ILE A 28 0.66 8.32 -15.11
CA ILE A 28 -0.68 7.83 -14.78
C ILE A 28 -0.63 6.37 -14.30
N ALA A 29 0.10 5.52 -15.00
CA ALA A 29 0.28 4.12 -14.61
C ALA A 29 1.07 4.00 -13.29
N GLY A 30 2.03 4.91 -13.07
CA GLY A 30 2.82 4.96 -11.84
C GLY A 30 1.98 5.38 -10.64
N LEU A 31 1.08 6.36 -10.82
CA LEU A 31 0.15 6.77 -9.79
C LEU A 31 -0.83 5.65 -9.41
N ALA A 32 -1.35 4.92 -10.40
CA ALA A 32 -2.19 3.74 -10.14
C ALA A 32 -1.42 2.63 -9.41
N ALA A 33 -0.16 2.39 -9.79
CA ALA A 33 0.71 1.43 -9.11
C ALA A 33 1.01 1.85 -7.66
N LEU A 34 1.20 3.14 -7.41
CA LEU A 34 1.43 3.69 -6.07
C LEU A 34 0.21 3.47 -5.16
N GLU A 35 -1.00 3.69 -5.67
CA GLU A 35 -2.23 3.45 -4.92
C GLU A 35 -2.48 1.98 -4.60
N LEU A 36 -2.19 1.11 -5.56
CA LEU A 36 -2.22 -0.32 -5.33
C LEU A 36 -1.19 -0.74 -4.28
N ALA A 37 0.03 -0.16 -4.31
CA ALA A 37 1.05 -0.42 -3.31
C ALA A 37 0.57 -0.02 -1.90
N GLY A 38 -0.01 1.17 -1.74
CA GLY A 38 -0.55 1.63 -0.46
C GLY A 38 -1.65 0.71 0.08
N THR A 39 -2.57 0.29 -0.80
CA THR A 39 -3.64 -0.65 -0.43
C THR A 39 -3.08 -2.01 0.01
N LEU A 40 -2.12 -2.57 -0.73
CA LEU A 40 -1.47 -3.83 -0.37
C LEU A 40 -0.73 -3.73 0.97
N SER A 41 0.00 -2.63 1.20
CA SER A 41 0.69 -2.39 2.48
C SER A 41 -0.28 -2.24 3.66
N THR A 42 -1.46 -1.63 3.46
CA THR A 42 -2.52 -1.60 4.49
C THR A 42 -2.97 -3.01 4.86
N VAL A 43 -3.23 -3.87 3.85
CA VAL A 43 -3.63 -5.27 4.09
C VAL A 43 -2.53 -6.05 4.80
N GLU A 44 -1.27 -5.83 4.42
CA GLU A 44 -0.11 -6.45 5.07
C GLU A 44 0.00 -6.05 6.55
N LEU A 45 -0.18 -4.76 6.88
CA LEU A 45 -0.20 -4.27 8.26
C LEU A 45 -1.35 -4.87 9.08
N ILE A 46 -2.54 -5.06 8.48
CA ILE A 46 -3.67 -5.72 9.15
C ILE A 46 -3.34 -7.19 9.43
N MET A 47 -2.78 -7.92 8.46
CA MET A 47 -2.37 -9.31 8.66
C MET A 47 -1.25 -9.45 9.70
N LEU A 48 -0.33 -8.50 9.76
CA LEU A 48 0.70 -8.44 10.81
C LEU A 48 0.10 -8.14 12.17
N ALA A 49 -0.88 -7.24 12.26
CA ALA A 49 -1.59 -6.95 13.50
C ALA A 49 -2.25 -8.21 14.07
N GLU A 50 -2.92 -8.99 13.22
CA GLU A 50 -3.59 -10.23 13.59
C GLU A 50 -2.58 -11.35 13.92
N GLY A 51 -1.49 -11.44 13.15
CA GLY A 51 -0.46 -12.47 13.32
C GLY A 51 0.41 -12.29 14.56
N ILE A 52 0.61 -11.03 15.01
CA ILE A 52 1.45 -10.65 16.16
C ILE A 52 0.58 -10.27 17.39
N HIS A 53 -0.74 -10.16 17.22
CA HIS A 53 -1.69 -9.69 18.23
C HIS A 53 -1.30 -8.33 18.85
N ARG A 54 -0.78 -7.43 18.01
CA ARG A 54 -0.31 -6.09 18.41
C ARG A 54 -1.23 -5.03 17.81
N GLN A 55 -2.06 -4.43 18.67
CA GLN A 55 -2.99 -3.34 18.32
C GLN A 55 -2.37 -2.14 17.56
N PRO A 56 -1.13 -1.69 17.82
CA PRO A 56 -0.58 -0.51 17.13
C PRO A 56 -0.50 -0.64 15.60
N PHE A 57 -0.45 -1.85 15.05
CA PHE A 57 -0.38 -2.05 13.60
C PHE A 57 -1.71 -1.75 12.88
N ILE A 58 -2.85 -1.89 13.55
CA ILE A 58 -4.15 -1.50 12.99
C ILE A 58 -4.29 0.01 12.85
N ASP A 59 -3.80 0.76 13.84
CA ASP A 59 -3.80 2.23 13.78
C ASP A 59 -2.92 2.72 12.62
N LEU A 60 -1.72 2.15 12.47
CA LEU A 60 -0.86 2.42 11.32
C LEU A 60 -1.53 2.07 9.99
N ALA A 61 -2.18 0.90 9.90
CA ALA A 61 -2.86 0.47 8.68
C ALA A 61 -3.96 1.46 8.27
N LEU A 62 -4.73 1.95 9.24
CA LEU A 62 -5.80 2.93 9.03
C LEU A 62 -5.23 4.27 8.55
N VAL A 63 -4.20 4.79 9.22
CA VAL A 63 -3.57 6.06 8.82
C VAL A 63 -2.97 5.95 7.43
N LEU A 64 -2.28 4.85 7.13
CA LEU A 64 -1.67 4.62 5.82
C LEU A 64 -2.74 4.56 4.71
N ALA A 65 -3.85 3.87 4.95
CA ALA A 65 -4.93 3.73 3.97
C ALA A 65 -5.52 5.10 3.57
N VAL A 66 -5.79 5.93 4.58
CA VAL A 66 -6.36 7.27 4.38
C VAL A 66 -5.34 8.19 3.71
N MET A 67 -4.08 8.17 4.17
CA MET A 67 -3.03 9.04 3.62
C MET A 67 -2.61 8.65 2.21
N SER A 68 -2.57 7.36 1.86
CA SER A 68 -2.27 6.92 0.48
C SER A 68 -3.30 7.52 -0.49
N LEU A 69 -4.58 7.30 -0.20
CA LEU A 69 -5.68 7.79 -1.04
C LEU A 69 -5.69 9.32 -1.17
N ILE A 70 -5.47 10.04 -0.06
CA ILE A 70 -5.42 11.50 -0.11
C ILE A 70 -4.20 11.96 -0.92
N GLY A 71 -3.04 11.32 -0.74
CA GLY A 71 -1.80 11.62 -1.46
C GLY A 71 -1.94 11.40 -2.96
N SER A 72 -2.56 10.32 -3.38
CA SER A 72 -2.77 10.01 -4.80
C SER A 72 -3.74 10.97 -5.47
N LEU A 73 -4.85 11.31 -4.80
CA LEU A 73 -5.81 12.28 -5.29
C LEU A 73 -5.20 13.67 -5.38
N ALA A 74 -4.38 14.06 -4.40
CA ALA A 74 -3.65 15.32 -4.45
C ALA A 74 -2.68 15.37 -5.64
N PHE A 75 -1.96 14.26 -5.90
CA PHE A 75 -1.05 14.16 -7.04
C PHE A 75 -1.80 14.13 -8.38
N ALA A 76 -2.92 13.42 -8.48
CA ALA A 76 -3.80 13.42 -9.66
C ALA A 76 -4.29 14.84 -9.98
N ARG A 77 -4.76 15.57 -8.97
CA ARG A 77 -5.19 16.97 -9.13
C ARG A 77 -4.08 17.91 -9.53
N LEU A 78 -2.84 17.65 -9.11
CA LEU A 78 -1.69 18.43 -9.54
C LEU A 78 -1.41 18.19 -11.03
N LEU A 79 -1.50 16.94 -11.50
CA LEU A 79 -1.33 16.59 -12.91
C LEU A 79 -2.41 17.18 -13.80
N GLU A 80 -3.65 17.23 -13.34
CA GLU A 80 -4.75 17.89 -14.08
C GLU A 80 -4.52 19.39 -14.27
N ARG A 81 -3.68 20.01 -13.45
CA ARG A 81 -3.39 21.45 -13.49
C ARG A 81 -2.11 21.81 -14.26
N LEU A 82 -1.31 20.81 -14.66
CA LEU A 82 -0.07 20.96 -15.44
C LEU A 82 -0.36 20.83 -16.93
#